data_AF-A0A165H7G0-F1
#
_entry.id   AF-A0A165H7G0-F1
#
_cell.length_a   1.000
_cell.length_b   1.000
_cell.length_c   1.000
_cell.angle_alpha   90.00
_cell.angle_beta   90.00
_cell.angle_gamma   90.00
#
_symmetry.space_group_name_H-M   'P 1'
#
loop_
_entity.id
_entity.type
_entity.pdbx_description
1 polymer ?
#
loop_
_entity_poly.entity_id
_entity_poly.type
_entity_poly.pdbx_seq_one_letter_code
_entity_poly.pdbx_strand_id
1 'polypeptide(L)'
;MHRATIQARIASRVLSRGLVTYRRPLVGPPDAVSHLRPVLYGPPPEPPKLAASPYSVSEFTSTEQGTVEEEGDALQWRLQEEQLDAFNQSFWVENNTRFQAAKQAVLDQYPPLAPSASPDEVAIREMEQEQVLQAFYATWVQQEKPRNFAYTREWYRRIYSSLWPGLKRQWKMFKMRAKE
;
A
#
# COMPACT_ATOMS: atom_id res chain seq x y z
N MET A 1 -52.60 52.92 6.63
CA MET A 1 -51.33 52.62 5.91
C MET A 1 -50.67 51.42 6.57
N HIS A 2 -50.71 50.24 5.94
CA HIS A 2 -50.07 49.01 6.44
C HIS A 2 -49.06 48.54 5.40
N ARG A 3 -47.79 48.42 5.80
CA ARG A 3 -46.72 47.81 5.00
C ARG A 3 -46.41 46.44 5.63
N ALA A 4 -46.74 45.38 4.91
CA ALA A 4 -46.29 44.02 5.23
C ALA A 4 -44.87 43.82 4.69
N THR A 5 -43.96 43.36 5.54
CA THR A 5 -42.59 42.99 5.17
C THR A 5 -42.52 41.47 5.05
N ILE A 6 -42.36 40.95 3.83
CA ILE A 6 -42.13 39.53 3.56
C ILE A 6 -40.61 39.30 3.65
N GLN A 7 -40.15 38.61 4.70
CA GLN A 7 -38.78 38.08 4.74
C GLN A 7 -38.73 36.75 3.98
N ALA A 8 -38.05 36.74 2.84
CA ALA A 8 -37.71 35.51 2.14
C ALA A 8 -36.54 34.82 2.84
N ARG A 9 -36.79 33.66 3.45
CA ARG A 9 -35.73 32.74 3.91
C ARG A 9 -35.08 32.08 2.71
N ILE A 10 -33.87 32.49 2.37
CA ILE A 10 -33.02 31.78 1.41
C ILE A 10 -32.43 30.56 2.13
N ALA A 11 -33.01 29.39 1.90
CA ALA A 11 -32.40 28.12 2.28
C ALA A 11 -31.30 27.79 1.26
N SER A 12 -30.05 28.10 1.59
CA SER A 12 -28.90 27.62 0.85
C SER A 12 -28.74 26.12 1.08
N ARG A 13 -29.38 25.29 0.23
CA ARG A 13 -29.06 23.87 0.12
C ARG A 13 -27.69 23.75 -0.52
N VAL A 14 -26.65 23.59 0.31
CA VAL A 14 -25.35 23.11 -0.14
C VAL A 14 -25.55 21.65 -0.55
N LEU A 15 -25.78 21.43 -1.83
CA LEU A 15 -25.71 20.12 -2.44
C LEU A 15 -24.22 19.72 -2.43
N SER A 16 -23.79 19.05 -1.36
CA SER A 16 -22.57 18.25 -1.39
C SER A 16 -22.83 17.09 -2.35
N ARG A 17 -22.63 17.35 -3.65
CA ARG A 17 -22.54 16.31 -4.67
C ARG A 17 -21.47 15.32 -4.17
N GLY A 18 -21.89 14.10 -3.89
CA GLY A 18 -21.03 12.95 -3.66
C GLY A 18 -20.26 12.63 -4.94
N LEU A 19 -19.32 13.49 -5.31
CA LEU A 19 -18.22 13.07 -6.14
C LEU A 19 -17.48 12.06 -5.28
N VAL A 20 -17.45 10.80 -5.71
CA VAL A 20 -16.49 9.82 -5.22
C VAL A 20 -15.11 10.40 -5.49
N THR A 21 -14.60 11.18 -4.55
CA THR A 21 -13.23 11.69 -4.61
C THR A 21 -12.37 10.44 -4.50
N TYR A 22 -11.70 10.07 -5.58
CA TYR A 22 -10.52 9.21 -5.51
C TYR A 22 -9.48 10.03 -4.72
N ARG A 23 -9.62 10.05 -3.38
CA ARG A 23 -8.66 10.70 -2.51
C ARG A 23 -7.35 9.97 -2.69
N ARG A 24 -6.28 10.73 -2.93
CA ARG A 24 -4.95 10.19 -3.14
C ARG A 24 -4.62 9.27 -1.96
N PRO A 25 -4.16 8.03 -2.21
CA PRO A 25 -3.79 7.12 -1.14
C PRO A 25 -2.75 7.79 -0.23
N LEU A 26 -2.93 7.67 1.08
CA LEU A 26 -1.96 8.18 2.05
C LEU A 26 -0.81 7.19 2.13
N VAL A 27 0.39 7.64 1.78
CA VAL A 27 1.60 6.82 1.74
C VAL A 27 2.53 7.25 2.88
N GLY A 28 2.93 6.29 3.71
CA GLY A 28 3.83 6.52 4.83
C GLY A 28 5.32 6.58 4.44
N PRO A 29 6.21 6.79 5.43
CA PRO A 29 7.66 6.67 5.23
C PRO A 29 8.06 5.25 4.81
N PRO A 30 9.23 5.07 4.17
CA PRO A 30 9.72 3.75 3.81
C PRO A 30 10.05 2.92 5.06
N ASP A 31 9.74 1.63 5.02
CA ASP A 31 10.13 0.67 6.05
C ASP A 31 11.66 0.49 6.11
N ALA A 32 12.20 0.29 7.31
CA ALA A 32 13.65 0.22 7.54
C ALA A 32 14.30 -1.04 6.94
N VAL A 33 13.53 -2.11 6.72
CA VAL A 33 14.05 -3.39 6.23
C VAL A 33 13.59 -3.66 4.80
N SER A 34 12.29 -3.55 4.51
CA SER A 34 11.76 -3.82 3.17
C SER A 34 11.94 -2.66 2.18
N HIS A 35 12.12 -1.43 2.67
CA HIS A 35 12.08 -0.17 1.91
C HIS A 35 10.76 0.09 1.16
N LEU A 36 9.73 -0.72 1.37
CA LEU A 36 8.40 -0.45 0.83
C LEU A 36 7.70 0.61 1.67
N ARG A 37 6.77 1.34 1.05
CA ARG A 37 6.00 2.37 1.73
C ARG A 37 4.61 1.84 2.07
N PRO A 38 4.15 1.92 3.32
CA PRO A 38 2.81 1.49 3.68
C PRO A 38 1.79 2.44 3.06
N VAL A 39 0.69 1.88 2.56
CA VAL A 39 -0.41 2.62 1.95
C VAL A 39 -1.67 2.43 2.79
N LEU A 40 -2.35 3.53 3.11
CA LEU A 40 -3.66 3.49 3.76
C LEU A 40 -4.76 3.60 2.70
N TYR A 41 -5.48 2.50 2.50
CA TYR A 41 -6.57 2.37 1.56
C TYR A 41 -7.91 2.80 2.19
N GLY A 42 -8.10 4.11 2.40
CA GLY A 42 -9.36 4.59 2.94
C GLY A 42 -9.38 6.08 3.27
N PRO A 43 -10.55 6.64 3.62
CA PRO A 43 -10.59 7.93 4.29
C PRO A 43 -9.78 7.82 5.59
N PRO A 44 -8.97 8.84 5.94
CA PRO A 44 -8.36 8.87 7.26
C PRO A 44 -9.46 8.72 8.31
N PRO A 45 -9.21 8.02 9.43
CA PRO A 45 -10.21 7.86 10.47
C PRO A 45 -10.79 9.24 10.79
N GLU A 46 -12.10 9.40 10.62
CA GLU A 46 -12.74 10.66 10.94
C GLU A 46 -12.41 10.97 12.41
N PRO A 47 -12.01 12.21 12.75
CA PRO A 47 -11.82 12.57 14.14
C PRO A 47 -13.09 12.19 14.89
N PRO A 48 -12.99 11.61 16.10
CA PRO A 48 -14.16 11.10 16.82
C PRO A 48 -15.19 12.22 16.90
N LYS A 49 -16.28 12.06 16.14
CA LYS A 49 -17.44 12.94 16.29
C LYS A 49 -17.86 12.72 17.72
N LEU A 50 -17.85 13.78 18.53
CA LEU A 50 -18.41 13.80 19.87
C LEU A 50 -19.93 13.60 19.75
N ALA A 51 -20.36 12.43 19.31
CA ALA A 51 -21.75 12.03 19.28
C ALA A 51 -22.15 11.79 20.74
N ALA A 52 -23.24 12.40 21.16
CA ALA A 52 -23.79 12.27 22.51
C ALA A 52 -24.25 10.84 22.85
N SER A 53 -24.14 9.89 21.91
CA SER A 53 -24.57 8.50 22.03
C SER A 53 -23.68 7.58 21.18
N PRO A 54 -23.38 6.36 21.66
CA PRO A 54 -22.59 5.34 20.94
C PRO A 54 -23.22 4.81 19.65
N TYR A 55 -24.47 5.17 19.35
CA TYR A 55 -25.14 4.86 18.10
C TYR A 55 -25.82 6.13 17.55
N SER A 56 -25.52 6.50 16.32
CA SER A 56 -26.17 7.62 15.63
C SER A 56 -27.17 7.11 14.59
N VAL A 57 -28.35 7.72 14.51
CA VAL A 57 -29.41 7.33 13.54
C VAL A 57 -28.93 7.47 12.09
N SER A 58 -27.93 8.33 11.85
CA SER A 58 -27.23 8.49 10.57
C SER A 58 -26.53 7.22 10.07
N GLU A 59 -26.17 6.29 10.95
CA GLU A 59 -25.59 4.99 10.57
C GLU A 59 -26.63 4.05 9.94
N PHE A 60 -27.92 4.32 10.14
CA PHE A 60 -29.02 3.46 9.69
C PHE A 60 -29.84 4.07 8.54
N THR A 61 -29.61 5.33 8.19
CA THR A 61 -30.28 5.99 7.05
C THR A 61 -29.57 5.67 5.74
N SER A 62 -29.48 4.40 5.38
CA SER A 62 -29.02 3.94 4.06
C SER A 62 -30.15 4.10 3.05
N THR A 63 -30.43 5.34 2.64
CA THR A 63 -31.52 5.63 1.67
C THR A 63 -30.94 5.96 0.29
N GLU A 64 -30.23 5.04 -0.35
CA GLU A 64 -30.11 4.99 -1.82
C GLU A 64 -30.01 3.52 -2.26
N GLN A 65 -31.11 2.98 -2.80
CA GLN A 65 -31.37 1.56 -3.13
C GLN A 65 -30.48 0.97 -4.25
N GLY A 66 -29.36 1.61 -4.59
CA GLY A 66 -28.37 1.14 -5.58
C GLY A 66 -26.99 0.78 -5.02
N THR A 67 -26.72 0.92 -3.71
CA THR A 67 -25.35 1.14 -3.22
C THR A 67 -24.74 0.05 -2.35
N VAL A 68 -25.51 -0.88 -1.76
CA VAL A 68 -24.97 -1.89 -0.82
C VAL A 68 -24.09 -2.93 -1.52
N GLU A 69 -24.49 -3.42 -2.68
CA GLU A 69 -23.64 -4.33 -3.48
C GLU A 69 -22.37 -3.63 -3.99
N GLU A 70 -22.47 -2.35 -4.36
CA GLU A 70 -21.32 -1.57 -4.83
C GLU A 70 -20.34 -1.24 -3.69
N GLU A 71 -20.84 -0.99 -2.49
CA GLU A 71 -20.05 -0.79 -1.28
C GLU A 71 -19.39 -2.10 -0.82
N GLY A 72 -20.11 -3.22 -0.90
CA GLY A 72 -19.56 -4.56 -0.65
C GLY A 72 -18.45 -4.94 -1.62
N ASP A 73 -18.66 -4.75 -2.93
CA ASP A 73 -17.66 -4.98 -3.97
C ASP A 73 -16.43 -4.05 -3.76
N ALA A 74 -16.65 -2.79 -3.38
CA ALA A 74 -15.58 -1.84 -3.11
C ALA A 74 -14.79 -2.17 -1.83
N LEU A 75 -15.45 -2.70 -0.80
CA LEU A 75 -14.79 -3.18 0.41
C LEU A 75 -13.94 -4.42 0.11
N GLN A 76 -14.48 -5.38 -0.63
CA GLN A 76 -13.74 -6.58 -1.06
C GLN A 76 -12.50 -6.20 -1.87
N TRP A 77 -12.62 -5.22 -2.77
CA TRP A 77 -11.50 -4.67 -3.53
C TRP A 77 -10.38 -4.15 -2.62
N ARG A 78 -10.72 -3.28 -1.65
CA ARG A 78 -9.73 -2.70 -0.73
C ARG A 78 -9.06 -3.76 0.14
N LEU A 79 -9.84 -4.72 0.65
CA LEU A 79 -9.28 -5.83 1.44
C LEU A 79 -8.30 -6.67 0.62
N GLN A 80 -8.55 -6.88 -0.67
CA GLN A 80 -7.61 -7.56 -1.56
C GLN A 80 -6.33 -6.76 -1.78
N GLU A 81 -6.43 -5.43 -1.93
CA GLU A 81 -5.26 -4.54 -2.02
C GLU A 81 -4.42 -4.59 -0.74
N GLU A 82 -5.04 -4.45 0.43
CA GLU A 82 -4.35 -4.54 1.73
C GLU A 82 -3.66 -5.90 1.93
N GLN A 83 -4.33 -6.99 1.54
CA GLN A 83 -3.74 -8.32 1.61
C GLN A 83 -2.55 -8.50 0.66
N LEU A 84 -2.61 -7.88 -0.53
CA LEU A 84 -1.50 -7.90 -1.49
C LEU A 84 -0.30 -7.12 -0.95
N ASP A 85 -0.54 -5.96 -0.35
CA ASP A 85 0.51 -5.15 0.27
C ASP A 85 1.14 -5.84 1.47
N ALA A 86 0.34 -6.45 2.34
CA ALA A 86 0.85 -7.26 3.46
C ALA A 86 1.70 -8.44 2.96
N PHE A 87 1.26 -9.11 1.90
CA PHE A 87 2.03 -10.17 1.25
C PHE A 87 3.37 -9.67 0.73
N ASN A 88 3.38 -8.57 -0.03
CA ASN A 88 4.61 -7.96 -0.55
C ASN A 88 5.55 -7.56 0.60
N GLN A 89 5.02 -6.88 1.62
CA GLN A 89 5.79 -6.45 2.79
C GLN A 89 6.44 -7.65 3.49
N SER A 90 5.68 -8.70 3.81
CA SER A 90 6.22 -9.89 4.47
C SER A 90 7.34 -10.55 3.67
N PHE A 91 7.18 -10.63 2.35
CA PHE A 91 8.15 -11.26 1.47
C PHE A 91 9.46 -10.48 1.45
N TRP A 92 9.37 -9.16 1.25
CA TRP A 92 10.55 -8.30 1.14
C TRP A 92 11.26 -8.09 2.48
N VAL A 93 10.54 -8.04 3.60
CA VAL A 93 11.16 -8.06 4.94
C VAL A 93 12.00 -9.32 5.11
N GLU A 94 11.42 -10.50 4.86
CA GLU A 94 12.14 -11.76 5.05
C GLU A 94 13.32 -11.90 4.07
N ASN A 95 13.12 -11.57 2.80
CA ASN A 95 14.16 -11.64 1.77
C ASN A 95 15.35 -10.72 2.12
N ASN A 96 15.08 -9.47 2.49
CA ASN A 96 16.12 -8.52 2.83
C ASN A 96 16.82 -8.89 4.14
N THR A 97 16.08 -9.39 5.13
CA THR A 97 16.66 -9.88 6.39
C THR A 97 17.65 -11.02 6.13
N ARG A 98 17.24 -12.02 5.33
CA ARG A 98 18.12 -13.14 4.97
C ARG A 98 19.33 -12.68 4.17
N PHE A 99 19.14 -11.77 3.22
CA PHE A 99 20.22 -11.21 2.42
C PHE A 99 21.24 -10.48 3.30
N GLN A 100 20.79 -9.60 4.21
CA GLN A 100 21.70 -8.87 5.10
C GLN A 100 22.43 -9.82 6.06
N ALA A 101 21.73 -10.82 6.62
CA ALA A 101 22.36 -11.82 7.47
C ALA A 101 23.42 -12.64 6.71
N ALA A 102 23.13 -13.09 5.49
CA ALA A 102 24.07 -13.84 4.67
C ALA A 102 25.26 -12.99 4.23
N LYS A 103 25.01 -11.74 3.83
CA LYS A 103 26.07 -10.77 3.50
C LYS A 103 26.98 -10.52 4.71
N GLN A 104 26.41 -10.33 5.90
CA GLN A 104 27.18 -10.14 7.12
C GLN A 104 28.00 -11.38 7.45
N ALA A 105 27.45 -12.58 7.34
CA ALA A 105 28.18 -13.82 7.57
C ALA A 105 29.38 -14.03 6.62
N VAL A 106 29.31 -13.47 5.40
CA VAL A 106 30.45 -13.45 4.46
C VAL A 106 31.49 -12.41 4.87
N LEU A 107 31.05 -11.24 5.34
CA LEU A 107 31.95 -10.19 5.84
C LEU A 107 32.63 -10.57 7.16
N ASP A 108 31.95 -11.30 8.05
CA ASP A 108 32.49 -11.73 9.34
C ASP A 108 33.61 -12.76 9.19
N GLN A 109 33.68 -13.46 8.05
CA GLN A 109 34.80 -14.35 7.72
C GLN A 109 36.08 -13.58 7.39
N TYR A 110 35.97 -12.28 7.09
CA TYR A 110 37.11 -11.43 6.84
C TYR A 110 37.67 -10.87 8.15
N PRO A 111 38.95 -11.14 8.47
CA PRO A 111 39.56 -10.66 9.69
C PRO A 111 39.65 -9.12 9.70
N PRO A 112 39.44 -8.47 10.86
CA PRO A 112 39.53 -7.03 10.97
C PRO A 112 40.96 -6.54 10.68
N LEU A 113 41.07 -5.38 10.01
CA LEU A 113 42.34 -4.71 9.76
C LEU A 113 43.01 -4.33 11.08
N ALA A 114 44.34 -4.47 11.13
CA ALA A 114 45.12 -3.96 12.24
C ALA A 114 45.02 -2.43 12.28
N PRO A 115 44.97 -1.79 13.46
CA PRO A 115 44.91 -0.33 13.57
C PRO A 115 46.12 0.40 12.95
N SER A 116 47.21 -0.32 12.71
CA SER A 116 48.46 0.17 12.11
C SER A 116 48.65 -0.23 10.65
N ALA A 117 47.60 -0.71 9.97
CA ALA A 117 47.69 -1.13 8.57
C ALA A 117 48.11 0.02 7.66
N SER A 118 48.97 -0.27 6.68
CA SER A 118 49.38 0.73 5.70
C SER A 118 48.25 1.07 4.72
N PRO A 119 48.23 2.26 4.09
CA PRO A 119 47.21 2.60 3.10
C PRO A 119 47.12 1.59 1.93
N ASP A 120 48.24 1.01 1.52
CA ASP A 120 48.30 0.01 0.46
C ASP A 120 47.63 -1.30 0.89
N GLU A 121 47.86 -1.74 2.15
CA GLU A 121 47.19 -2.91 2.71
C GLU A 121 45.67 -2.73 2.83
N VAL A 122 45.22 -1.52 3.18
CA VAL A 122 43.78 -1.17 3.22
C VAL A 122 43.17 -1.28 1.82
N ALA A 123 43.81 -0.72 0.79
CA ALA A 123 43.31 -0.77 -0.58
C ALA A 123 43.23 -2.20 -1.13
N ILE A 124 44.24 -3.04 -0.84
CA ILE A 124 44.24 -4.45 -1.22
C ILE A 124 43.06 -5.18 -0.54
N ARG A 125 42.81 -4.90 0.74
CA ARG A 125 41.69 -5.49 1.48
C ARG A 125 40.33 -5.09 0.96
N GLU A 126 40.13 -3.82 0.65
CA GLU A 126 38.88 -3.35 0.05
C GLU A 126 38.60 -4.07 -1.28
N MET A 127 39.63 -4.24 -2.12
CA MET A 127 39.52 -4.99 -3.36
C MET A 127 39.19 -6.47 -3.14
N GLU A 128 39.83 -7.15 -2.18
CA GLU A 128 39.51 -8.55 -1.82
C GLU A 128 38.07 -8.70 -1.32
N GLN A 129 37.62 -7.76 -0.48
CA GLN A 129 36.26 -7.73 0.04
C GLN A 129 35.24 -7.57 -1.09
N GLU A 130 35.49 -6.67 -2.05
CA GLU A 130 34.65 -6.49 -3.23
C GLU A 130 34.55 -7.76 -4.08
N GLN A 131 35.66 -8.46 -4.31
CA GLN A 131 35.68 -9.72 -5.06
C GLN A 131 34.83 -10.80 -4.38
N VAL A 132 34.91 -10.93 -3.06
CA VAL A 132 34.09 -11.90 -2.33
C VAL A 132 32.63 -11.50 -2.31
N LEU A 133 32.30 -10.21 -2.14
CA LEU A 133 30.92 -9.75 -2.23
C LEU A 133 30.34 -10.00 -3.63
N GLN A 134 31.12 -9.83 -4.69
CA GLN A 134 30.70 -10.12 -6.05
C GLN A 134 30.38 -11.62 -6.23
N ALA A 135 31.26 -12.50 -5.75
CA ALA A 135 31.03 -13.94 -5.78
C ALA A 135 29.77 -14.32 -4.97
N PHE A 136 29.61 -13.75 -3.78
CA PHE A 136 28.42 -13.90 -2.95
C PHE A 136 27.14 -13.48 -3.69
N TYR A 137 27.10 -12.32 -4.32
CA TYR A 137 25.92 -11.84 -5.03
C TYR A 137 25.52 -12.78 -6.18
N ALA A 138 26.50 -13.27 -6.94
CA ALA A 138 26.23 -14.22 -8.02
C ALA A 138 25.61 -15.51 -7.49
N THR A 139 26.15 -16.06 -6.40
CA THR A 139 25.63 -17.26 -5.75
C THR A 139 24.25 -17.04 -5.13
N TRP A 140 24.05 -15.92 -4.43
CA TRP A 140 22.79 -15.56 -3.78
C TRP A 140 21.62 -15.51 -4.77
N VAL A 141 21.81 -14.84 -5.91
CA VAL A 141 20.77 -14.73 -6.96
C VAL A 141 20.36 -16.10 -7.50
N GLN A 142 21.33 -17.02 -7.67
CA GLN A 142 21.04 -18.37 -8.12
C GLN A 142 20.28 -19.18 -7.05
N GLN A 143 20.67 -19.04 -5.79
CA GLN A 143 20.05 -19.74 -4.66
C GLN A 143 18.62 -19.27 -4.38
N GLU A 144 18.36 -17.97 -4.44
CA GLU A 144 17.03 -17.40 -4.17
C GLU A 144 16.12 -17.37 -5.41
N LYS A 145 16.64 -17.76 -6.58
CA LYS A 145 15.86 -17.89 -7.81
C LYS A 145 14.51 -18.61 -7.61
N PRO A 146 14.44 -19.86 -7.09
CA PRO A 146 13.16 -20.56 -6.91
C PRO A 146 12.18 -19.80 -6.02
N ARG A 147 12.65 -19.16 -4.94
CA ARG A 147 11.82 -18.38 -4.03
C ARG A 147 11.24 -17.15 -4.73
N ASN A 148 12.07 -16.42 -5.47
CA ASN A 148 11.65 -15.26 -6.27
C ASN A 148 10.64 -15.66 -7.36
N PHE A 149 10.84 -16.81 -8.01
CA PHE A 149 9.86 -17.33 -8.98
C PHE A 149 8.53 -17.67 -8.33
N ALA A 150 8.54 -18.32 -7.17
CA ALA A 150 7.32 -18.63 -6.42
C ALA A 150 6.58 -17.36 -6.00
N TYR A 151 7.30 -16.35 -5.49
CA TYR A 151 6.75 -15.04 -5.16
C TYR A 151 6.11 -14.37 -6.38
N THR A 152 6.85 -14.26 -7.49
CA THR A 152 6.36 -13.62 -8.71
C THR A 152 5.10 -14.31 -9.23
N ARG A 153 5.07 -15.65 -9.20
CA ARG A 153 3.88 -16.43 -9.59
C ARG A 153 2.67 -16.11 -8.71
N GLU A 154 2.83 -16.09 -7.40
CA GLU A 154 1.73 -15.76 -6.48
C GLU A 154 1.29 -14.31 -6.57
N TRP A 155 2.24 -13.39 -6.75
CA TRP A 155 1.98 -11.97 -6.96
C TRP A 155 1.12 -11.75 -8.20
N TYR A 156 1.50 -12.35 -9.33
CA TYR A 156 0.68 -12.30 -10.55
C TYR A 156 -0.69 -12.93 -10.35
N ARG A 157 -0.77 -14.10 -9.69
CA ARG A 157 -2.06 -14.74 -9.41
C ARG A 157 -2.99 -13.81 -8.64
N ARG A 158 -2.48 -13.12 -7.62
CA ARG A 158 -3.25 -12.16 -6.80
C ARG A 158 -3.65 -10.91 -7.60
N ILE A 159 -2.73 -10.34 -8.39
CA ILE A 159 -3.03 -9.20 -9.27
C ILE A 159 -4.09 -9.55 -10.30
N TYR A 160 -3.98 -10.68 -10.98
CA TYR A 160 -4.98 -11.07 -11.97
C TYR A 160 -6.35 -11.35 -11.33
N SER A 161 -6.35 -11.92 -10.12
CA SER A 161 -7.60 -12.11 -9.38
C SER A 161 -8.27 -10.79 -8.98
N SER A 162 -7.48 -9.74 -8.76
CA SER A 162 -7.99 -8.42 -8.38
C SER A 162 -8.50 -7.64 -9.62
N LEU A 163 -7.79 -7.64 -10.75
CA LEU A 163 -8.19 -6.85 -11.93
C LEU A 163 -9.65 -7.09 -12.41
N TRP A 164 -10.20 -8.29 -12.19
CA TRP A 164 -11.54 -8.66 -12.65
C TRP A 164 -12.69 -7.88 -11.95
N PRO A 165 -12.80 -7.85 -10.61
CA PRO A 165 -13.71 -6.96 -9.89
C PRO A 165 -13.67 -5.50 -10.34
N GLY A 166 -12.46 -4.94 -10.48
CA GLY A 166 -12.26 -3.55 -10.91
C GLY A 166 -12.79 -3.29 -12.33
N LEU A 167 -12.49 -4.20 -13.26
CA LEU A 167 -12.97 -4.12 -14.64
C LEU A 167 -14.50 -4.24 -14.71
N LYS A 168 -15.09 -5.19 -13.98
CA LYS A 168 -16.55 -5.39 -13.90
C LYS A 168 -17.26 -4.12 -13.42
N ARG A 169 -16.69 -3.43 -12.42
CA ARG A 169 -17.23 -2.16 -11.89
C ARG A 169 -17.16 -1.05 -12.94
N GLN A 170 -16.02 -0.84 -13.59
CA GLN A 170 -15.88 0.19 -14.63
C GLN A 170 -16.83 -0.06 -15.81
N TRP A 171 -17.04 -1.33 -16.19
CA TRP A 171 -17.98 -1.68 -17.25
C TRP A 171 -19.44 -1.41 -16.89
N LYS A 172 -19.86 -1.71 -15.65
CA LYS A 172 -21.19 -1.33 -15.14
C LYS A 172 -21.40 0.19 -15.21
N MET A 173 -20.41 0.97 -14.75
CA MET A 173 -20.45 2.43 -14.81
C MET A 173 -20.53 2.96 -16.25
N PHE A 174 -19.76 2.40 -17.17
CA PHE A 174 -19.79 2.77 -18.58
C PHE A 174 -21.16 2.49 -19.22
N LYS A 175 -21.74 1.31 -18.96
CA LYS A 175 -23.07 0.95 -19.46
C LYS A 175 -24.18 1.86 -18.95
N MET A 176 -24.13 2.26 -17.67
CA MET A 176 -25.10 3.20 -17.09
C MET A 176 -25.04 4.55 -17.80
N ARG A 177 -23.82 5.07 -18.04
CA ARG A 177 -23.60 6.34 -18.75
C ARG A 177 -23.97 6.31 -20.24
N ALA A 178 -23.90 5.15 -20.88
CA ALA A 178 -24.29 5.00 -22.29
C ALA A 178 -25.81 4.89 -22.51
N LYS A 179 -26.59 4.79 -21.42
CA LYS A 179 -28.05 4.66 -21.44
C LYS A 179 -28.77 5.96 -21.05
N GLU A 180 -28.04 6.95 -20.55
CA GLU A 180 -28.46 8.35 -20.36
C GLU A 180 -28.27 9.16 -21.65
#